data_AF-A0A497S7V5-F1
#
_entry.id   AF-A0A497S7V5-F1
#
_cell.length_a   1.000
_cell.length_b   1.000
_cell.length_c   1.000
_cell.angle_alpha   90.00
_cell.angle_beta   90.00
_cell.angle_gamma   90.00
#
_symmetry.space_group_name_H-M   'P 1'
#
loop_
_entity.id
_entity.type
_entity.pdbx_description
1 polymer ?
#
loop_
_entity_poly.entity_id
_entity_poly.type
_entity_poly.pdbx_seq_one_letter_code
_entity_poly.pdbx_strand_id
1 'polypeptide(L)'
;MAEKREKPAGKKQEKRQRGKKESKKLKGKDWYVILAPKLFAEAELVETPALDPNVIIGRTIETNLAELIGQPDKYYMNLKFKVSNVEGNRAYTEFHGYSCAKEHLFRIVRKRSQKVRAVNEVETKDGWKLQIVSLVILNRNTDAEIKRKVRKIMFSEIEKTAKDMTLSALIKSITSGALQKEVRKKGNRVYPIR
;
A
#
# COMPACT_ATOMS: atom_id res chain seq x y z
N MET A 1 -17.90 56.75 -74.52
CA MET A 1 -19.08 56.71 -73.64
C MET A 1 -19.33 55.27 -73.23
N ALA A 2 -19.20 54.97 -71.93
CA ALA A 2 -19.55 53.74 -71.18
C ALA A 2 -18.68 53.77 -69.90
N GLU A 3 -19.02 54.59 -68.91
CA GLU A 3 -19.91 54.29 -67.78
C GLU A 3 -19.21 53.42 -66.71
N LYS A 4 -19.04 54.05 -65.53
CA LYS A 4 -18.59 53.45 -64.27
C LYS A 4 -19.45 52.24 -63.92
N ARG A 5 -18.84 51.14 -63.48
CA ARG A 5 -19.50 50.22 -62.54
C ARG A 5 -18.58 49.83 -61.40
N GLU A 6 -19.18 49.93 -60.22
CA GLU A 6 -18.62 49.93 -58.88
C GLU A 6 -18.07 48.56 -58.46
N LYS A 7 -17.10 48.57 -57.55
CA LYS A 7 -16.69 47.40 -56.78
C LYS A 7 -17.77 47.06 -55.76
N PRO A 8 -18.20 45.78 -55.62
CA PRO A 8 -18.86 45.35 -54.40
C PRO A 8 -18.00 44.38 -53.59
N ALA A 9 -17.93 44.73 -52.30
CA ALA A 9 -18.04 43.86 -51.14
C ALA A 9 -16.92 42.83 -50.88
N GLY A 10 -16.01 43.23 -49.99
CA GLY A 10 -15.13 42.33 -49.28
C GLY A 10 -15.92 41.31 -48.46
N LYS A 11 -15.62 40.02 -48.69
CA LYS A 11 -15.95 38.96 -47.73
C LYS A 11 -15.00 39.09 -46.54
N LYS A 12 -15.48 39.67 -45.44
CA LYS A 12 -14.88 39.48 -44.11
C LYS A 12 -14.80 37.97 -43.86
N GLN A 13 -13.60 37.41 -43.92
CA GLN A 13 -13.34 36.10 -43.35
C GLN A 13 -13.49 36.23 -41.83
N GLU A 14 -14.67 35.85 -41.35
CA GLU A 14 -14.93 35.61 -39.95
C GLU A 14 -13.97 34.50 -39.50
N LYS A 15 -12.86 34.88 -38.87
CA LYS A 15 -11.99 33.94 -38.16
C LYS A 15 -12.84 33.34 -37.05
N ARG A 16 -13.47 32.19 -37.34
CA ARG A 16 -13.97 31.25 -36.33
C ARG A 16 -12.83 31.03 -35.34
N GLN A 17 -12.88 31.71 -34.20
CA GLN A 17 -12.08 31.37 -33.04
C GLN A 17 -12.54 29.96 -32.64
N ARG A 18 -11.86 28.95 -33.19
CA ARG A 18 -11.86 27.61 -32.63
C ARG A 18 -11.40 27.78 -31.20
N GLY A 19 -12.35 27.75 -30.26
CA GLY A 19 -12.08 27.79 -28.84
C GLY A 19 -10.98 26.80 -28.55
N LYS A 20 -9.82 27.30 -28.12
CA LYS A 20 -8.71 26.48 -27.63
C LYS A 20 -9.13 25.97 -26.25
N LYS A 21 -10.14 25.10 -26.23
CA LYS A 21 -10.60 24.39 -25.06
C LYS A 21 -9.54 23.36 -24.70
N GLU A 22 -9.12 23.42 -23.44
CA GLU A 22 -8.37 22.39 -22.72
C GLU A 22 -6.87 22.23 -23.02
N SER A 23 -6.07 23.22 -22.62
CA SER A 23 -4.65 22.96 -22.29
C SER A 23 -4.12 23.79 -21.11
N LYS A 24 -5.01 24.13 -20.16
CA LYS A 24 -4.68 24.89 -18.93
C LYS A 24 -4.97 24.14 -17.63
N LYS A 25 -5.16 22.81 -17.64
CA LYS A 25 -5.47 22.06 -16.40
C LYS A 25 -4.23 21.70 -15.54
N LEU A 26 -3.02 21.96 -16.03
CA LEU A 26 -1.75 21.76 -15.29
C LEU A 26 -1.06 23.06 -14.86
N LYS A 27 -1.45 24.22 -15.42
CA LYS A 27 -0.88 25.52 -15.06
C LYS A 27 -1.53 26.00 -13.75
N GLY A 28 -0.97 25.57 -12.63
CA GLY A 28 -1.44 25.93 -11.28
C GLY A 28 -1.40 24.79 -10.27
N LYS A 29 -0.79 23.63 -10.59
CA LYS A 29 -0.55 22.58 -9.60
C LYS A 29 0.87 22.68 -9.07
N ASP A 30 1.00 22.61 -7.76
CA ASP A 30 2.27 22.48 -7.07
C ASP A 30 2.57 20.99 -6.83
N TRP A 31 3.87 20.66 -6.81
CA TRP A 31 4.36 19.28 -6.73
C TRP A 31 4.76 18.94 -5.30
N TYR A 32 3.97 18.11 -4.63
CA TYR A 32 4.22 17.74 -3.25
C TYR A 32 4.97 16.41 -3.16
N VAL A 33 6.04 16.39 -2.36
CA VAL A 33 6.83 15.20 -2.09
C VAL A 33 6.20 14.46 -0.92
N ILE A 34 5.82 13.20 -1.13
CA ILE A 34 5.20 12.38 -0.10
C ILE A 34 6.27 11.55 0.59
N LEU A 35 6.41 11.77 1.89
CA LEU A 35 7.42 11.15 2.73
C LEU A 35 6.84 9.96 3.47
N ALA A 36 7.64 8.89 3.57
CA ALA A 36 7.32 7.75 4.42
C ALA A 36 7.32 8.15 5.91
N PRO A 37 6.65 7.38 6.78
CA PRO A 37 6.73 7.61 8.23
C PRO A 37 8.17 7.49 8.74
N LYS A 38 8.47 8.09 9.90
CA LYS A 38 9.77 8.00 10.60
C LYS A 38 10.31 6.58 10.77
N LEU A 39 9.42 5.59 10.79
CA LEU A 39 9.77 4.16 10.85
C LEU A 39 10.64 3.70 9.67
N PHE A 40 10.53 4.37 8.53
CA PHE A 40 11.20 4.08 7.28
C PHE A 40 12.13 5.24 6.86
N ALA A 41 12.70 5.94 7.84
CA ALA A 41 13.69 7.01 7.64
C ALA A 41 13.21 8.18 6.75
N GLU A 42 11.90 8.45 6.72
CA GLU A 42 11.32 9.56 5.93
C GLU A 42 11.72 9.52 4.45
N ALA A 43 11.89 8.31 3.89
CA ALA A 43 12.19 8.13 2.48
C ALA A 43 11.12 8.78 1.58
N GLU A 44 11.58 9.38 0.49
CA GLU A 44 10.71 9.95 -0.54
C GLU A 44 10.01 8.81 -1.30
N LEU A 45 8.68 8.81 -1.30
CA LEU A 45 7.88 7.78 -1.95
C LEU A 45 7.56 8.17 -3.39
N VAL A 46 6.75 9.23 -3.53
CA VAL A 46 6.16 9.66 -4.81
C VAL A 46 5.93 11.16 -4.73
N GLU A 47 6.10 11.84 -5.86
CA GLU A 47 5.68 13.23 -6.02
C GLU A 47 4.27 13.28 -6.62
N THR A 48 3.40 14.08 -6.02
CA THR A 48 2.01 14.21 -6.47
C THR A 48 1.63 15.66 -6.71
N PRO A 49 1.13 16.00 -7.91
CA PRO A 49 0.69 17.36 -8.20
C PRO A 49 -0.70 17.62 -7.61
N ALA A 50 -0.86 18.73 -6.90
CA ALA A 50 -2.16 19.19 -6.37
C ALA A 50 -2.30 20.71 -6.52
N LEU A 51 -3.55 21.18 -6.60
CA LEU A 51 -3.86 22.61 -6.58
C LEU A 51 -3.84 23.14 -5.14
N ASP A 52 -4.44 22.38 -4.22
CA ASP A 52 -4.53 22.72 -2.80
C ASP A 52 -3.94 21.57 -1.95
N PRO A 53 -3.23 21.89 -0.83
CA PRO A 53 -2.69 20.90 0.09
C PRO A 53 -3.76 19.95 0.66
N ASN A 54 -4.96 20.48 0.93
CA ASN A 54 -6.07 19.74 1.53
C ASN A 54 -6.54 18.55 0.69
N VAL A 55 -6.32 18.59 -0.63
CA VAL A 55 -6.73 17.53 -1.55
C VAL A 55 -5.80 16.30 -1.46
N ILE A 56 -4.60 16.48 -0.91
CA ILE A 56 -3.62 15.41 -0.73
C ILE A 56 -3.88 14.65 0.56
N ILE A 57 -4.36 15.35 1.59
CA ILE A 57 -4.69 14.75 2.88
C ILE A 57 -5.73 13.64 2.67
N GLY A 58 -5.47 12.48 3.25
CA GLY A 58 -6.31 11.30 3.13
C GLY A 58 -6.08 10.43 1.89
N ARG A 59 -5.22 10.85 0.94
CA ARG A 59 -4.79 9.96 -0.15
C ARG A 59 -4.01 8.77 0.41
N THR A 60 -4.27 7.60 -0.18
CA THR A 60 -3.56 6.36 0.18
C THR A 60 -2.63 5.97 -0.96
N ILE A 61 -1.39 5.65 -0.62
CA ILE A 61 -0.35 5.24 -1.56
C ILE A 61 0.08 3.83 -1.18
N GLU A 62 0.25 2.99 -2.20
CA GLU A 62 0.81 1.66 -2.04
C GLU A 62 2.22 1.65 -2.62
N THR A 63 3.21 1.26 -1.82
CA THR A 63 4.61 1.14 -2.24
C THR A 63 5.19 -0.19 -1.81
N ASN A 64 6.25 -0.62 -2.51
CA ASN A 64 6.93 -1.86 -2.20
C ASN A 64 7.96 -1.63 -1.08
N LEU A 65 8.03 -2.56 -0.13
CA LEU A 65 9.06 -2.54 0.90
C LEU A 65 10.49 -2.64 0.33
N ALA A 66 10.66 -3.38 -0.76
CA ALA A 66 11.98 -3.59 -1.38
C ALA A 66 12.60 -2.28 -1.85
N GLU A 67 11.78 -1.35 -2.34
CA GLU A 67 12.20 -0.02 -2.79
C GLU A 67 12.52 0.89 -1.61
N LEU A 68 11.72 0.81 -0.54
CA LEU A 68 11.90 1.59 0.69
C LEU A 68 13.18 1.28 1.47
N ILE A 69 13.53 0.00 1.60
CA ILE A 69 14.68 -0.45 2.43
C ILE A 69 15.89 -0.81 1.56
N GLY A 70 15.71 -1.00 0.25
CA GLY A 70 16.76 -1.50 -0.64
C GLY A 70 17.04 -3.00 -0.48
N GLN A 71 16.11 -3.78 0.07
CA GLN A 71 16.22 -5.23 0.23
C GLN A 71 15.37 -5.97 -0.82
N PRO A 72 15.98 -6.58 -1.86
CA PRO A 72 15.23 -7.20 -2.96
C PRO A 72 14.46 -8.46 -2.55
N ASP A 73 14.88 -9.15 -1.48
CA ASP A 73 14.26 -10.41 -1.03
C ASP A 73 12.80 -10.26 -0.59
N LYS A 74 12.41 -9.05 -0.19
CA LYS A 74 11.07 -8.75 0.34
C LYS A 74 10.15 -8.07 -0.68
N TYR A 75 10.38 -8.32 -1.96
CA TYR A 75 9.59 -7.78 -3.08
C TYR A 75 8.07 -8.05 -2.99
N TYR A 76 7.65 -9.04 -2.20
CA TYR A 76 6.24 -9.42 -2.07
C TYR A 76 5.47 -8.61 -1.03
N MET A 77 6.15 -7.74 -0.27
CA MET A 77 5.54 -6.94 0.79
C MET A 77 5.17 -5.55 0.25
N ASN A 78 3.86 -5.28 0.15
CA ASN A 78 3.34 -3.97 -0.20
C ASN A 78 2.85 -3.26 1.06
N LEU A 79 3.28 -2.03 1.26
CA LEU A 79 2.86 -1.17 2.36
C LEU A 79 1.88 -0.11 1.84
N LYS A 80 0.86 0.16 2.64
CA LYS A 80 -0.12 1.22 2.38
C LYS A 80 0.06 2.34 3.37
N PHE A 81 0.28 3.54 2.85
CA PHE A 81 0.47 4.76 3.62
C PHE A 81 -0.67 5.71 3.34
N LYS A 82 -1.16 6.39 4.36
CA LYS A 82 -2.18 7.44 4.23
C LYS A 82 -1.58 8.78 4.60
N VAL A 83 -1.78 9.79 3.77
CA VAL A 83 -1.30 11.16 4.06
C VAL A 83 -2.11 11.73 5.22
N SER A 84 -1.43 12.12 6.30
CA SER A 84 -2.07 12.70 7.49
C SER A 84 -1.91 14.22 7.52
N ASN A 85 -0.72 14.74 7.22
CA ASN A 85 -0.43 16.17 7.26
C ASN A 85 0.40 16.62 6.05
N VAL A 86 0.30 17.90 5.70
CA VAL A 86 1.11 18.54 4.65
C VAL A 86 1.71 19.82 5.22
N GLU A 87 3.04 19.91 5.17
CA GLU A 87 3.80 21.08 5.61
C GLU A 87 4.60 21.64 4.43
N GLY A 88 4.22 22.84 3.99
CA GLY A 88 4.79 23.45 2.78
C GLY A 88 4.60 22.54 1.58
N ASN A 89 5.70 22.02 1.04
CA ASN A 89 5.70 21.13 -0.13
C ASN A 89 5.90 19.64 0.22
N ARG A 90 5.94 19.30 1.51
CA ARG A 90 6.16 17.93 2.01
C ARG A 90 4.89 17.39 2.63
N ALA A 91 4.53 16.18 2.27
CA ALA A 91 3.38 15.47 2.82
C ALA A 91 3.85 14.32 3.70
N TYR A 92 3.44 14.34 4.96
CA TYR A 92 3.73 13.30 5.93
C TYR A 92 2.67 12.21 5.90
N THR A 93 3.10 10.97 6.00
CA THR A 93 2.20 9.81 5.96
C THR A 93 2.22 9.01 7.26
N GLU A 94 1.11 8.32 7.49
CA GLU A 94 0.93 7.33 8.53
C GLU A 94 0.76 5.95 7.90
N PHE A 95 1.16 4.91 8.64
CA PHE A 95 0.94 3.54 8.22
C PHE A 95 -0.56 3.21 8.27
N HIS A 96 -1.10 2.80 7.13
CA HIS A 96 -2.52 2.45 7.01
C HIS A 96 -2.74 0.93 6.88
N GLY A 97 -1.82 0.22 6.22
CA GLY A 97 -1.99 -1.22 6.07
C GLY A 97 -0.83 -1.94 5.41
N TYR A 98 -0.92 -3.26 5.46
CA TYR A 98 0.05 -4.18 4.88
C TYR A 98 -0.67 -5.14 3.94
N SER A 99 -0.08 -5.41 2.78
CA SER A 99 -0.58 -6.35 1.80
C SER A 99 0.56 -7.25 1.32
N CYS A 100 0.22 -8.52 1.07
CA CYS A 100 1.14 -9.45 0.41
C CYS A 100 0.76 -9.55 -1.06
N ALA A 101 1.75 -9.47 -1.94
CA ALA A 101 1.60 -9.70 -3.37
C ALA A 101 0.96 -11.08 -3.63
N LYS A 102 -0.04 -11.11 -4.52
CA LYS A 102 -0.81 -12.33 -4.81
C LYS A 102 0.06 -13.38 -5.50
N GLU A 103 1.00 -12.92 -6.31
CA GLU A 103 1.97 -13.72 -7.06
C GLU A 103 2.82 -14.56 -6.10
N HIS A 104 3.23 -13.96 -4.98
CA HIS A 104 3.98 -14.66 -3.94
C HIS A 104 3.11 -15.73 -3.25
N LEU A 105 1.87 -15.39 -2.89
CA LEU A 105 0.94 -16.36 -2.30
C LEU A 105 0.68 -17.55 -3.24
N PHE A 106 0.44 -17.29 -4.52
CA PHE A 106 0.23 -18.32 -5.53
C PHE A 106 1.48 -19.18 -5.77
N ARG A 107 2.68 -18.61 -5.61
CA ARG A 107 3.95 -19.37 -5.74
C ARG A 107 4.17 -20.35 -4.57
N ILE A 108 3.80 -19.97 -3.35
CA ILE A 108 4.01 -20.81 -2.16
C ILE A 108 2.99 -21.95 -2.11
N VAL A 109 1.73 -21.68 -2.47
CA VAL A 109 0.68 -22.70 -2.46
C VAL A 109 0.92 -23.72 -3.59
N ARG A 110 1.07 -25.00 -3.23
CA ARG A 110 1.27 -26.10 -4.19
C ARG A 110 0.14 -27.11 -4.14
N LYS A 111 -0.04 -27.89 -5.20
CA LYS A 111 -0.98 -29.02 -5.21
C LYS A 111 -0.61 -30.00 -4.09
N ARG A 112 -1.62 -30.60 -3.45
CA ARG A 112 -1.46 -31.51 -2.30
C ARG A 112 -0.89 -30.86 -1.02
N SER A 113 -0.68 -29.54 -1.00
CA SER A 113 -0.45 -28.77 0.22
C SER A 113 -1.77 -28.23 0.76
N GLN A 114 -1.78 -27.82 2.02
CA GLN A 114 -3.00 -27.36 2.67
C GLN A 114 -2.81 -25.99 3.33
N LYS A 115 -3.71 -25.06 2.99
CA LYS A 115 -3.70 -23.69 3.51
C LYS A 115 -4.45 -23.60 4.84
N VAL A 116 -3.83 -22.97 5.84
CA VAL A 116 -4.46 -22.60 7.11
C VAL A 116 -4.46 -21.08 7.21
N ARG A 117 -5.65 -20.49 7.12
CA ARG A 117 -5.88 -19.07 7.34
C ARG A 117 -6.32 -18.84 8.80
N ALA A 118 -5.76 -17.81 9.41
CA ALA A 118 -6.18 -17.25 10.70
C ALA A 118 -6.42 -15.74 10.51
N VAL A 119 -7.48 -15.23 11.13
CA VAL A 119 -7.84 -13.81 11.12
C VAL A 119 -7.99 -13.42 12.58
N ASN A 120 -7.12 -12.53 13.04
CA ASN A 120 -7.02 -12.16 14.43
C ASN A 120 -7.27 -10.67 14.56
N GLU A 121 -8.18 -10.30 15.44
CA GLU A 121 -8.36 -8.92 15.88
C GLU A 121 -7.52 -8.73 17.13
N VAL A 122 -6.60 -7.79 17.09
CA VAL A 122 -5.64 -7.54 18.17
C VAL A 122 -5.59 -6.07 18.51
N GLU A 123 -5.36 -5.79 19.79
CA GLU A 123 -5.12 -4.45 20.28
C GLU A 123 -3.64 -4.36 20.69
N THR A 124 -2.94 -3.35 20.17
CA THR A 124 -1.55 -3.10 20.56
C THR A 124 -1.46 -2.38 21.88
N LYS A 125 -0.26 -2.32 22.46
CA LYS A 125 -0.01 -1.56 23.70
C LYS A 125 -0.41 -0.09 23.60
N ASP A 126 -0.31 0.48 22.41
CA ASP A 126 -0.62 1.88 22.11
C ASP A 126 -2.12 2.13 21.89
N GLY A 127 -2.98 1.11 22.06
CA GLY A 127 -4.43 1.20 21.89
C GLY A 127 -4.91 1.11 20.43
N TRP A 128 -4.04 0.77 19.49
CA TRP A 128 -4.44 0.58 18.08
C TRP A 128 -5.11 -0.78 17.90
N LYS A 129 -6.29 -0.77 17.26
CA LYS A 129 -7.01 -1.98 16.88
C LYS A 129 -6.62 -2.38 15.46
N LEU A 130 -6.09 -3.59 15.32
CA LEU A 130 -5.59 -4.11 14.04
C LEU A 130 -6.22 -5.46 13.75
N GLN A 131 -6.46 -5.73 12.47
CA GLN A 131 -6.79 -7.07 12.00
C GLN A 131 -5.58 -7.67 11.28
N ILE A 132 -5.03 -8.74 11.85
CA ILE A 132 -3.88 -9.46 11.27
C ILE A 132 -4.39 -10.73 10.61
N VAL A 133 -4.23 -10.81 9.30
CA VAL A 133 -4.50 -12.02 8.52
C VAL A 133 -3.20 -12.78 8.34
N SER A 134 -3.13 -13.98 8.92
CA SER A 134 -1.99 -14.86 8.79
C SER A 134 -2.33 -16.09 7.96
N LEU A 135 -1.37 -16.49 7.14
CA LEU A 135 -1.47 -17.68 6.28
C LEU A 135 -0.28 -18.60 6.55
N VAL A 136 -0.59 -19.87 6.80
CA VAL A 136 0.39 -20.94 6.98
C VAL A 136 0.09 -22.05 5.99
N ILE A 137 1.13 -22.63 5.39
CA ILE A 137 0.98 -23.73 4.43
C ILE A 137 1.59 -25.00 5.01
N LEU A 138 0.76 -26.03 5.12
CA LEU A 138 1.15 -27.36 5.56
C LEU A 138 1.72 -28.15 4.38
N ASN A 139 2.77 -28.94 4.62
CA ASN A 139 3.45 -29.70 3.57
C ASN A 139 2.55 -30.69 2.82
N ARG A 140 1.56 -31.30 3.49
CA ARG A 140 0.59 -32.22 2.87
C ARG A 140 -0.84 -31.85 3.27
N ASN A 141 -1.80 -32.50 2.60
CA ASN A 141 -3.17 -32.54 3.07
C ASN A 141 -3.23 -33.30 4.41
N THR A 142 -3.83 -32.68 5.41
CA THR A 142 -3.89 -33.21 6.79
C THR A 142 -5.28 -33.06 7.37
N ASP A 143 -5.54 -33.81 8.43
CA ASP A 143 -6.83 -33.83 9.12
C ASP A 143 -7.23 -32.47 9.70
N ALA A 144 -8.54 -32.32 9.91
CA ALA A 144 -9.11 -31.10 10.45
C ALA A 144 -8.57 -30.76 11.84
N GLU A 145 -8.20 -31.76 12.64
CA GLU A 145 -7.66 -31.55 13.99
C GLU A 145 -6.29 -30.84 13.96
N ILE A 146 -5.40 -31.26 13.05
CA ILE A 146 -4.08 -30.62 12.87
C ILE A 146 -4.25 -29.17 12.44
N LYS A 147 -5.18 -28.88 11.53
CA LYS A 147 -5.52 -27.49 11.14
C LYS A 147 -5.93 -26.65 12.34
N ARG A 148 -6.81 -27.19 13.20
CA ARG A 148 -7.31 -26.49 14.39
C ARG A 148 -6.17 -26.23 15.38
N LYS A 149 -5.29 -27.21 15.61
CA LYS A 149 -4.12 -27.06 16.49
C LYS A 149 -3.17 -25.96 15.99
N VAL A 150 -2.81 -25.99 14.70
CA VAL A 150 -1.94 -24.96 14.09
C VAL A 150 -2.60 -23.59 14.15
N ARG A 151 -3.90 -23.49 13.83
CA ARG A 151 -4.64 -22.22 13.92
C ARG A 151 -4.63 -21.66 15.35
N LYS A 152 -4.86 -22.49 16.38
CA LYS A 152 -4.79 -22.07 17.79
C LYS A 152 -3.42 -21.53 18.16
N ILE A 153 -2.34 -22.18 17.72
CA ILE A 153 -0.97 -21.69 17.94
C ILE A 153 -0.78 -20.32 17.28
N MET A 154 -1.24 -20.13 16.04
CA MET A 154 -1.17 -18.81 15.38
C MET A 154 -1.91 -17.73 16.16
N PHE A 155 -3.11 -18.03 16.67
CA PHE A 155 -3.87 -17.10 17.52
C PHE A 155 -3.10 -16.69 18.77
N SER A 156 -2.66 -17.67 19.57
CA SER A 156 -1.97 -17.41 20.83
C SER A 156 -0.67 -16.64 20.65
N GLU A 157 0.07 -16.87 19.57
CA GLU A 157 1.35 -16.20 19.35
C GLU A 157 1.17 -14.76 18.88
N ILE A 158 0.28 -14.53 17.92
CA ILE A 158 0.02 -13.18 17.39
C ILE A 158 -0.58 -12.29 18.49
N GLU A 159 -1.50 -12.81 19.31
CA GLU A 159 -2.08 -12.05 20.42
C GLU A 159 -1.03 -11.69 21.48
N LYS A 160 -0.10 -12.59 21.80
CA LYS A 160 1.00 -12.30 22.74
C LYS A 160 1.90 -11.20 22.21
N THR A 161 2.41 -11.36 20.99
CA THR A 161 3.32 -10.36 20.40
C THR A 161 2.64 -9.00 20.23
N ALA A 162 1.35 -8.97 19.87
CA ALA A 162 0.62 -7.72 19.70
C ALA A 162 0.40 -6.98 21.03
N LYS A 163 0.11 -7.68 22.13
CA LYS A 163 -0.08 -7.08 23.46
C LYS A 163 1.22 -6.50 24.03
N ASP A 164 2.34 -7.14 23.75
CA ASP A 164 3.64 -6.74 24.31
C ASP A 164 4.27 -5.56 23.55
N MET A 165 3.97 -5.41 22.26
CA MET A 165 4.65 -4.46 21.37
C MET A 165 3.83 -3.19 21.06
N THR A 166 4.55 -2.10 20.82
CA THR A 166 4.01 -0.88 20.20
C THR A 166 3.74 -1.12 18.70
N LEU A 167 2.90 -0.29 18.08
CA LEU A 167 2.57 -0.40 16.65
C LEU A 167 3.83 -0.36 15.78
N SER A 168 4.74 0.55 16.10
CA SER A 168 6.02 0.72 15.42
C SER A 168 6.91 -0.52 15.50
N ALA A 169 6.99 -1.14 16.68
CA ALA A 169 7.76 -2.36 16.89
C ALA A 169 7.12 -3.56 16.18
N LEU A 170 5.78 -3.66 16.20
CA LEU A 170 5.02 -4.70 15.53
C LEU A 170 5.21 -4.65 14.01
N ILE A 171 5.15 -3.46 13.39
CA ILE A 171 5.39 -3.31 11.95
C ILE A 171 6.81 -3.75 11.59
N LYS A 172 7.82 -3.39 12.41
CA LYS A 172 9.20 -3.83 12.21
C LYS A 172 9.37 -5.35 12.38
N SER A 173 8.68 -5.97 13.33
CA SER A 173 8.74 -7.43 13.54
C SER A 173 8.10 -8.21 12.40
N ILE A 174 7.01 -7.69 11.82
CA ILE A 174 6.37 -8.23 10.61
C ILE A 174 7.29 -8.06 9.39
N THR A 175 7.82 -6.86 9.19
CA THR A 175 8.71 -6.49 8.08
C THR A 175 10.03 -7.28 8.08
N SER A 176 10.57 -7.58 9.26
CA SER A 176 11.77 -8.41 9.43
C SER A 176 11.50 -9.91 9.33
N GLY A 177 10.23 -10.34 9.43
CA GLY A 177 9.84 -11.75 9.46
C GLY A 177 10.12 -12.44 10.80
N ALA A 178 10.42 -11.70 11.87
CA ALA A 178 10.65 -12.28 13.20
C ALA A 178 9.41 -13.03 13.71
N LEU A 179 8.24 -12.41 13.59
CA LEU A 179 6.95 -13.01 13.97
C LEU A 179 6.68 -14.31 13.18
N GLN A 180 7.02 -14.32 11.89
CA GLN A 180 6.85 -15.50 11.03
C GLN A 180 7.76 -16.65 11.48
N LYS A 181 9.01 -16.35 11.85
CA LYS A 181 9.96 -17.35 12.35
C LYS A 181 9.49 -17.99 13.66
N GLU A 182 8.94 -17.22 14.58
CA GLU A 182 8.41 -17.72 15.85
C GLU A 182 7.20 -18.64 15.65
N VAL A 183 6.24 -18.21 14.83
CA VAL A 183 5.07 -19.02 14.46
C VAL A 183 5.52 -20.32 13.79
N ARG A 184 6.49 -20.25 12.88
CA ARG A 184 7.04 -21.43 12.20
C ARG A 184 7.72 -22.39 13.18
N LYS A 185 8.51 -21.90 14.13
CA LYS A 185 9.19 -22.71 15.15
C LYS A 185 8.17 -23.49 16.00
N LYS A 186 7.12 -22.82 16.48
CA LYS A 186 6.07 -23.46 17.30
C LYS A 186 5.16 -24.36 16.48
N GLY A 187 4.84 -23.96 15.25
CA GLY A 187 4.05 -24.74 14.31
C GLY A 187 4.72 -26.06 13.92
N ASN A 188 6.03 -26.03 13.64
CA ASN A 188 6.80 -27.22 13.26
C ASN A 188 6.78 -28.33 14.32
N ARG A 189 6.52 -28.00 15.60
CA ARG A 189 6.35 -28.99 16.67
C ARG A 189 5.09 -29.84 16.52
N VAL A 190 4.06 -29.31 15.86
CA VAL A 190 2.81 -30.05 15.58
C VAL A 190 2.89 -30.74 14.23
N TYR A 191 3.27 -29.98 13.19
CA TYR A 191 3.37 -30.50 11.84
C TYR A 191 4.35 -29.64 11.02
N PRO A 192 5.12 -30.22 10.08
CA PRO A 192 6.01 -29.46 9.23
C PRO A 192 5.27 -28.38 8.42
N ILE A 193 5.64 -27.13 8.67
CA ILE A 193 5.03 -25.92 8.11
C ILE A 193 6.04 -25.15 7.25
N ARG A 194 5.51 -24.60 6.15
CA ARG A 194 6.16 -23.60 5.30
C ARG A 194 5.66 -22.21 5.62
#